data_AF-A0A9E6DGS7-F1
#
_entry.id   AF-A0A9E6DGS7-F1
#
_cell.length_a   1.000
_cell.length_b   1.000
_cell.length_c   1.000
_cell.angle_alpha   90.00
_cell.angle_beta   90.00
_cell.angle_gamma   90.00
#
_symmetry.space_group_name_H-M   'P 1'
#
loop_
_entity.id
_entity.type
_entity.pdbx_description
1 polymer ?
#
loop_
_entity_poly.entity_id
_entity_poly.type
_entity_poly.pdbx_seq_one_letter_code
_entity_poly.pdbx_strand_id
1 'polypeptide(L)'
;MSTFFRLDSFFGAPQTPFILCAELLDARGEGADEGAVQAVVDYVKRIQSEAFYTAAELPETALQICELERYLHQVTTRGHAHYFLNTGADFTECWLKVKAALRLVRAKPFMPIARAFEALAIRLQEDQSLDITDPEIIEHYLKPLDAPFQQQDSVNPLLGFAAQKVRRLSGVKKVAAAELDAAYLKAAADNSALVQRQNKRDILAKFGHFHDPKQIGIALALLRIEQPDVFADGHVGTLIELDGCQCPMFPLDTLDGGKCAVVTPHEIRIHQYDAYSLQVFGDDEEFDALDCLGALLISVDMAEIDAISDHADRRNLGFVIHDLLERAQIEGPIAYFGCVSSKASIEADKSRWTLIMNGRMVVVVLDTEEARLLDPTTNDVLATVTILEIDARLGELAC
;
A
#
# COMPACT_ATOMS: atom_id res chain seq x y z
N MET A 1 -31.47 34.09 -9.18
CA MET A 1 -30.41 34.24 -8.18
C MET A 1 -30.25 32.92 -7.44
N SER A 2 -29.27 32.12 -7.87
CA SER A 2 -28.57 31.11 -7.06
C SER A 2 -27.50 30.53 -7.97
N THR A 3 -26.36 31.21 -7.99
CA THR A 3 -25.17 30.78 -8.71
C THR A 3 -24.40 29.90 -7.74
N PHE A 4 -24.46 28.58 -7.93
CA PHE A 4 -23.54 27.66 -7.28
C PHE A 4 -22.14 27.90 -7.86
N PHE A 5 -21.30 28.62 -7.12
CA PHE A 5 -19.87 28.67 -7.37
C PHE A 5 -19.27 27.33 -6.95
N ARG A 6 -18.89 26.49 -7.92
CA ARG A 6 -17.91 25.42 -7.69
C ARG A 6 -16.55 26.09 -7.50
N LEU A 7 -15.97 25.91 -6.31
CA LEU A 7 -14.68 26.44 -5.90
C LEU A 7 -13.55 25.40 -6.12
N ASP A 8 -13.60 24.61 -7.19
CA ASP A 8 -12.57 23.59 -7.51
C ASP A 8 -11.62 24.04 -8.63
N SER A 9 -11.41 25.35 -8.80
CA SER A 9 -10.67 25.88 -9.96
C SER A 9 -9.65 26.95 -9.60
N PHE A 10 -8.70 26.70 -8.68
CA PHE A 10 -7.54 27.61 -8.55
C PHE A 10 -6.18 27.01 -8.16
N PHE A 11 -6.06 25.71 -7.92
CA PHE A 11 -4.76 25.01 -7.96
C PHE A 11 -4.88 23.90 -8.99
N GLY A 12 -4.36 24.12 -10.20
CA GLY A 12 -4.20 23.03 -11.15
C GLY A 12 -3.29 22.00 -10.50
N ALA A 13 -3.82 20.83 -10.17
CA ALA A 13 -2.99 19.70 -9.77
C ALA A 13 -1.84 19.58 -10.79
N PRO A 14 -0.58 19.45 -10.34
CA PRO A 14 0.55 19.37 -11.25
C PRO A 14 0.28 18.23 -12.24
N GLN A 15 0.08 18.58 -13.52
CA GLN A 15 -0.20 17.58 -14.53
C GLN A 15 1.05 16.71 -14.70
N THR A 16 0.93 15.43 -14.37
CA THR A 16 2.01 14.46 -14.49
C THR A 16 2.56 14.45 -15.92
N PRO A 17 3.88 14.56 -16.13
CA PRO A 17 4.46 14.55 -17.46
C PRO A 17 4.22 13.19 -18.13
N PHE A 18 3.59 13.17 -19.29
CA PHE A 18 3.33 11.92 -20.02
C PHE A 18 4.57 11.49 -20.82
N ILE A 19 5.44 10.69 -20.21
CA ILE A 19 6.77 10.32 -20.74
C ILE A 19 6.72 8.91 -21.34
N LEU A 20 7.06 8.77 -22.62
CA LEU A 20 7.07 7.47 -23.30
C LEU A 20 8.41 7.21 -24.01
N CYS A 21 8.82 5.93 -24.05
CA CYS A 21 10.01 5.47 -24.76
C CYS A 21 9.86 5.70 -26.28
N ALA A 22 10.77 6.49 -26.87
CA ALA A 22 10.72 6.86 -28.28
C ALA A 22 10.89 5.64 -29.20
N GLU A 23 11.78 4.74 -28.84
CA GLU A 23 12.12 3.53 -29.59
C GLU A 23 10.92 2.59 -29.69
N LEU A 24 10.15 2.44 -28.61
CA LEU A 24 8.92 1.64 -28.62
C LEU A 24 7.81 2.27 -29.49
N LEU A 25 7.73 3.60 -29.50
CA LEU A 25 6.74 4.32 -30.32
C LEU A 25 7.06 4.28 -31.82
N ASP A 26 8.35 4.36 -32.15
CA ASP A 26 8.84 4.49 -33.52
C ASP A 26 9.27 3.13 -34.13
N ALA A 27 9.18 2.05 -33.34
CA ALA A 27 9.41 0.67 -33.79
C ALA A 27 8.60 0.31 -35.04
N ARG A 28 9.19 -0.52 -35.91
CA ARG A 28 8.58 -1.01 -37.14
C ARG A 28 8.76 -2.52 -37.26
N GLY A 29 7.77 -3.18 -37.82
CA GLY A 29 7.79 -4.64 -38.03
C GLY A 29 6.96 -5.38 -36.98
N GLU A 30 7.28 -6.67 -36.80
CA GLU A 30 6.60 -7.55 -35.85
C GLU A 30 6.74 -7.01 -34.41
N GLY A 31 5.65 -7.05 -33.63
CA GLY A 31 5.62 -6.53 -32.26
C GLY A 31 5.59 -5.00 -32.12
N ALA A 32 5.61 -4.22 -33.22
CA ALA A 32 5.63 -2.75 -33.13
C ALA A 32 4.37 -2.15 -32.48
N ASP A 33 3.19 -2.75 -32.70
CA ASP A 33 1.94 -2.28 -32.09
C ASP A 33 1.88 -2.62 -30.60
N GLU A 34 2.36 -3.81 -30.23
CA GLU A 34 2.52 -4.21 -28.83
C GLU A 34 3.48 -3.28 -28.10
N GLY A 35 4.67 -3.03 -28.67
CA GLY A 35 5.66 -2.12 -28.09
C GLY A 35 5.10 -0.71 -27.83
N ALA A 36 4.33 -0.17 -28.78
CA ALA A 36 3.73 1.16 -28.61
C ALA A 36 2.72 1.22 -27.46
N VAL A 37 1.89 0.19 -27.29
CA VAL A 37 0.94 0.10 -26.16
C VAL A 37 1.66 -0.19 -24.86
N GLN A 38 2.65 -1.09 -24.88
CA GLN A 38 3.48 -1.44 -23.74
C GLN A 38 4.22 -0.22 -23.17
N ALA A 39 4.67 0.71 -24.01
CA ALA A 39 5.27 1.97 -23.54
C ALA A 39 4.34 2.75 -22.59
N VAL A 40 3.02 2.72 -22.83
CA VAL A 40 2.02 3.38 -21.96
C VAL A 40 1.82 2.61 -20.67
N VAL A 41 1.77 1.28 -20.75
CA VAL A 41 1.65 0.39 -19.59
C VAL A 41 2.86 0.54 -18.67
N ASP A 42 4.07 0.55 -19.24
CA ASP A 42 5.32 0.74 -18.51
C ASP A 42 5.38 2.12 -17.86
N TYR A 43 4.91 3.16 -18.56
CA TYR A 43 4.78 4.50 -17.99
C TYR A 43 3.87 4.53 -16.77
N VAL A 44 2.65 3.99 -16.86
CA VAL A 44 1.70 4.00 -15.73
C VAL A 44 2.28 3.22 -14.56
N LYS A 45 2.83 2.02 -14.79
CA LYS A 45 3.45 1.21 -13.74
C LYS A 45 4.60 1.95 -13.06
N ARG A 46 5.58 2.45 -13.83
CA ARG A 46 6.76 3.13 -13.29
C ARG A 46 6.43 4.41 -12.54
N ILE A 47 5.55 5.25 -13.09
CA ILE A 47 5.16 6.50 -12.44
C ILE A 47 4.40 6.25 -11.13
N GLN A 48 3.56 5.21 -11.06
CA GLN A 48 2.88 4.84 -9.82
C GLN A 48 3.84 4.24 -8.79
N SER A 49 4.81 3.43 -9.23
CA SER A 49 5.74 2.73 -8.31
C SER A 49 6.91 3.59 -7.83
N GLU A 50 7.50 4.40 -8.71
CA GLU A 50 8.75 5.13 -8.45
C GLU A 50 8.49 6.61 -8.13
N ALA A 51 7.53 7.24 -8.81
CA ALA A 51 7.19 8.65 -8.65
C ALA A 51 5.93 8.90 -7.80
N PHE A 52 5.30 7.83 -7.29
CA PHE A 52 4.12 7.82 -6.41
C PHE A 52 2.99 8.74 -6.83
N TYR A 53 2.73 8.85 -8.13
CA TYR A 53 1.51 9.52 -8.60
C TYR A 53 0.31 8.60 -8.41
N THR A 54 -0.80 9.17 -7.96
CA THR A 54 -2.09 8.48 -7.87
C THR A 54 -2.72 8.38 -9.25
N ALA A 55 -3.66 7.45 -9.43
CA ALA A 55 -4.39 7.34 -10.70
C ALA A 55 -5.07 8.67 -11.09
N ALA A 56 -5.56 9.45 -10.12
CA ALA A 56 -6.21 10.74 -10.37
C ALA A 56 -5.27 11.80 -10.97
N GLU A 57 -3.95 11.67 -10.77
CA GLU A 57 -2.95 12.61 -11.30
C GLU A 57 -2.41 12.18 -12.66
N LEU A 58 -2.64 10.93 -13.05
CA LEU A 58 -2.17 10.42 -14.33
C LEU A 58 -3.02 10.97 -15.49
N PRO A 59 -2.43 11.11 -16.69
CA PRO A 59 -3.20 11.40 -17.88
C PRO A 59 -4.29 10.35 -18.06
N GLU A 60 -5.56 10.78 -18.09
CA GLU A 60 -6.71 9.87 -18.21
C GLU A 60 -6.58 8.95 -19.43
N THR A 61 -6.01 9.48 -20.52
CA THR A 61 -5.71 8.71 -21.73
C THR A 61 -4.77 7.53 -21.47
N ALA A 62 -3.75 7.69 -20.61
CA ALA A 62 -2.83 6.61 -20.28
C ALA A 62 -3.56 5.49 -19.53
N LEU A 63 -4.40 5.85 -18.55
CA LEU A 63 -5.23 4.89 -17.80
C LEU A 63 -6.22 4.14 -18.69
N GLN A 64 -6.89 4.86 -19.60
CA GLN A 64 -7.81 4.27 -20.56
C GLN A 64 -7.10 3.27 -21.49
N ILE A 65 -5.88 3.59 -21.97
CA ILE A 65 -5.10 2.68 -22.82
C ILE A 65 -4.64 1.45 -22.04
N CYS A 66 -4.16 1.61 -20.80
CA CYS A 66 -3.78 0.47 -19.94
C CYS A 66 -4.97 -0.46 -19.70
N GLU A 67 -6.13 0.11 -19.43
CA GLU A 67 -7.33 -0.69 -19.16
C GLU A 67 -7.84 -1.41 -20.43
N LEU A 68 -7.69 -0.78 -21.60
CA LEU A 68 -7.97 -1.42 -22.88
C LEU A 68 -7.03 -2.59 -23.18
N GLU A 69 -5.73 -2.44 -22.88
CA GLU A 69 -4.74 -3.50 -23.01
C GLU A 69 -5.07 -4.67 -22.09
N ARG A 70 -5.36 -4.38 -20.81
CA ARG A 70 -5.79 -5.40 -19.83
C ARG A 70 -7.03 -6.15 -20.29
N TYR A 71 -8.05 -5.44 -20.76
CA TYR A 71 -9.26 -6.04 -21.32
C TYR A 71 -8.94 -6.94 -22.52
N LEU A 72 -8.16 -6.44 -23.49
CA LEU A 72 -7.77 -7.21 -24.66
C LEU A 72 -7.02 -8.48 -24.27
N HIS A 73 -6.02 -8.39 -23.39
CA HIS A 73 -5.22 -9.52 -22.93
C HIS A 73 -6.09 -10.59 -22.24
N GLN A 74 -6.97 -10.17 -21.33
CA GLN A 74 -7.82 -11.11 -20.59
C GLN A 74 -8.86 -11.78 -21.50
N VAL A 75 -9.51 -11.03 -22.39
CA VAL A 75 -10.53 -11.57 -23.30
C VAL A 75 -9.90 -12.51 -24.34
N THR A 76 -8.76 -12.15 -24.91
CA THR A 76 -8.09 -13.01 -25.90
C THR A 76 -7.56 -14.30 -25.30
N THR A 77 -7.09 -14.25 -24.04
CA THR A 77 -6.52 -15.43 -23.37
C THR A 77 -7.58 -16.33 -22.74
N ARG A 78 -8.63 -15.76 -22.13
CA ARG A 78 -9.58 -16.49 -21.27
C ARG A 78 -11.05 -16.05 -21.40
N GLY A 79 -11.37 -15.15 -22.34
CA GLY A 79 -12.74 -14.72 -22.63
C GLY A 79 -13.29 -13.62 -21.71
N HIS A 80 -14.49 -13.15 -22.03
CA HIS A 80 -15.17 -12.06 -21.32
C HIS A 80 -15.55 -12.40 -19.89
N ALA A 81 -15.86 -13.67 -19.62
CA ALA A 81 -16.16 -14.17 -18.28
C ALA A 81 -14.98 -13.96 -17.32
N HIS A 82 -13.76 -14.25 -17.80
CA HIS A 82 -12.55 -14.05 -17.01
C HIS A 82 -12.30 -12.59 -16.68
N TYR A 83 -12.51 -11.69 -17.65
CA TYR A 83 -12.40 -10.25 -17.42
C TYR A 83 -13.40 -9.77 -16.37
N PHE A 84 -14.68 -10.17 -16.48
CA PHE A 84 -15.71 -9.82 -15.50
C PHE A 84 -15.36 -10.30 -14.08
N LEU A 85 -14.97 -11.57 -13.94
CA LEU A 85 -14.59 -12.16 -12.66
C LEU A 85 -13.37 -11.47 -12.04
N ASN A 86 -12.32 -11.20 -12.81
CA ASN A 86 -11.11 -10.54 -12.31
C ASN A 86 -11.35 -9.08 -11.92
N THR A 87 -12.31 -8.40 -12.54
CA THR A 87 -12.68 -7.04 -12.14
C THR A 87 -13.52 -7.00 -10.88
N GLY A 88 -14.30 -8.05 -10.59
CA GLY A 88 -15.09 -8.17 -9.37
C GLY A 88 -15.93 -6.92 -9.07
N ALA A 89 -15.77 -6.38 -7.86
CA ALA A 89 -16.46 -5.18 -7.40
C ALA A 89 -16.16 -3.93 -8.24
N ASP A 90 -14.98 -3.87 -8.87
CA ASP A 90 -14.51 -2.72 -9.65
C ASP A 90 -14.95 -2.76 -11.11
N PHE A 91 -15.79 -3.73 -11.50
CA PHE A 91 -16.23 -3.91 -12.89
C PHE A 91 -16.77 -2.62 -13.51
N THR A 92 -17.65 -1.91 -12.81
CA THR A 92 -18.30 -0.69 -13.33
C THR A 92 -17.28 0.38 -13.70
N GLU A 93 -16.31 0.65 -12.81
CA GLU A 93 -15.28 1.65 -13.03
C GLU A 93 -14.31 1.23 -14.15
N CYS A 94 -13.83 -0.01 -14.10
CA CYS A 94 -12.93 -0.57 -15.11
C CYS A 94 -13.60 -0.57 -16.50
N TRP A 95 -14.86 -0.99 -16.58
CA TRP A 95 -15.62 -1.04 -17.82
C TRP A 95 -15.91 0.35 -18.41
N LEU A 96 -16.12 1.37 -17.56
CA LEU A 96 -16.22 2.75 -18.03
C LEU A 96 -14.93 3.21 -18.74
N LYS A 97 -13.76 2.88 -18.17
CA LYS A 97 -12.46 3.15 -18.79
C LYS A 97 -12.27 2.40 -20.11
N VAL A 98 -12.62 1.10 -20.19
CA VAL A 98 -12.59 0.35 -21.46
C VAL A 98 -13.47 1.00 -22.53
N LYS A 99 -14.72 1.35 -22.19
CA LYS A 99 -15.62 2.03 -23.14
C LYS A 99 -15.08 3.40 -23.58
N ALA A 100 -14.48 4.15 -22.68
CA ALA A 100 -13.83 5.42 -23.01
C ALA A 100 -12.65 5.18 -23.97
N ALA A 101 -11.83 4.17 -23.70
CA ALA A 101 -10.69 3.79 -24.52
C ALA A 101 -11.10 3.32 -25.94
N LEU A 102 -12.13 2.47 -26.06
CA LEU A 102 -12.67 2.05 -27.36
C LEU A 102 -13.11 3.24 -28.22
N ARG A 103 -13.71 4.26 -27.61
CA ARG A 103 -14.07 5.52 -28.29
C ARG A 103 -12.82 6.34 -28.64
N LEU A 104 -11.89 6.47 -27.71
CA LEU A 104 -10.64 7.21 -27.87
C LEU A 104 -9.81 6.69 -29.05
N VAL A 105 -9.69 5.35 -29.17
CA VAL A 105 -8.94 4.67 -30.24
C VAL A 105 -9.76 4.49 -31.52
N ARG A 106 -11.04 4.89 -31.50
CA ARG A 106 -12.00 4.78 -32.61
C ARG A 106 -12.19 3.35 -33.11
N ALA A 107 -12.17 2.37 -32.21
CA ALA A 107 -12.39 0.96 -32.48
C ALA A 107 -13.89 0.65 -32.74
N LYS A 108 -14.47 1.30 -33.74
CA LYS A 108 -15.90 1.17 -34.11
C LYS A 108 -16.36 -0.30 -34.27
N PRO A 109 -15.58 -1.20 -34.88
CA PRO A 109 -16.02 -2.59 -35.06
C PRO A 109 -16.27 -3.35 -33.76
N PHE A 110 -15.63 -2.97 -32.65
CA PHE A 110 -15.79 -3.62 -31.35
C PHE A 110 -16.95 -3.06 -30.52
N MET A 111 -17.51 -1.90 -30.91
CA MET A 111 -18.58 -1.24 -30.16
C MET A 111 -19.86 -2.08 -30.02
N PRO A 112 -20.31 -2.87 -31.02
CA PRO A 112 -21.45 -3.77 -30.84
C PRO A 112 -21.20 -4.85 -29.79
N ILE A 113 -19.99 -5.43 -29.76
CA ILE A 113 -19.60 -6.46 -28.79
C ILE A 113 -19.54 -5.85 -27.39
N ALA A 114 -18.93 -4.68 -27.24
CA ALA A 114 -18.88 -3.95 -25.98
C ALA A 114 -20.29 -3.65 -25.42
N ARG A 115 -21.24 -3.21 -26.26
CA ARG A 115 -22.63 -2.98 -25.83
C ARG A 115 -23.33 -4.26 -25.41
N ALA A 116 -23.10 -5.37 -26.12
CA ALA A 116 -23.65 -6.67 -25.74
C ALA A 116 -23.06 -7.16 -24.41
N PHE A 117 -21.76 -6.98 -24.21
CA PHE A 117 -21.09 -7.31 -22.95
C PHE A 117 -21.66 -6.50 -21.78
N GLU A 118 -21.79 -5.19 -21.94
CA GLU A 118 -22.38 -4.31 -20.93
C GLU A 118 -23.79 -4.74 -20.55
N ALA A 119 -24.65 -5.02 -21.54
CA ALA A 119 -26.03 -5.42 -21.30
C ALA A 119 -26.12 -6.77 -20.56
N LEU A 120 -25.26 -7.72 -20.89
CA LEU A 120 -25.21 -9.03 -20.22
C LEU A 120 -24.64 -8.91 -18.80
N ALA A 121 -23.60 -8.11 -18.60
CA ALA A 121 -23.01 -7.86 -17.29
C ALA A 121 -24.00 -7.19 -16.32
N ILE A 122 -24.74 -6.17 -16.78
CA ILE A 122 -25.81 -5.53 -15.99
C ILE A 122 -26.87 -6.55 -15.61
N ARG A 123 -27.31 -7.38 -16.57
CA ARG A 123 -28.30 -8.42 -16.31
C ARG A 123 -27.82 -9.44 -15.28
N LEU A 124 -26.55 -9.86 -15.34
CA LEU A 124 -25.95 -10.75 -14.34
C LEU A 124 -25.97 -10.11 -12.94
N GLN A 125 -25.69 -8.81 -12.83
CA GLN A 125 -25.68 -8.09 -11.56
C GLN A 125 -27.09 -7.84 -10.99
N GLU A 126 -28.10 -7.67 -11.85
CA GLU A 126 -29.49 -7.38 -11.43
C GLU A 126 -30.32 -8.64 -11.13
N ASP A 127 -29.98 -9.79 -11.72
CA ASP A 127 -30.73 -11.03 -11.57
C ASP A 127 -30.37 -11.76 -10.26
N GLN A 128 -31.15 -11.48 -9.22
CA GLN A 128 -30.99 -12.10 -7.89
C GLN A 128 -31.17 -13.62 -7.87
N SER A 129 -31.64 -14.23 -8.95
CA SER A 129 -31.76 -15.69 -9.06
C SER A 129 -30.47 -16.38 -9.51
N LEU A 130 -29.48 -15.60 -9.97
CA LEU A 130 -28.19 -16.11 -10.43
C LEU A 130 -27.16 -16.00 -9.31
N ASP A 131 -26.46 -17.10 -9.04
CA ASP A 131 -25.28 -17.08 -8.18
C ASP A 131 -24.08 -16.55 -8.97
N ILE A 132 -23.87 -15.23 -8.90
CA ILE A 132 -22.73 -14.57 -9.55
C ILE A 132 -21.38 -14.88 -8.89
N THR A 133 -21.35 -15.69 -7.83
CA THR A 133 -20.10 -16.24 -7.30
C THR A 133 -19.69 -17.52 -7.99
N ASP A 134 -20.60 -18.16 -8.75
CA ASP A 134 -20.33 -19.35 -9.56
C ASP A 134 -19.73 -18.96 -10.93
N PRO A 135 -18.46 -19.30 -11.19
CA PRO A 135 -17.81 -19.01 -12.47
C PRO A 135 -18.47 -19.68 -13.67
N GLU A 136 -19.10 -20.85 -13.49
CA GLU A 136 -19.75 -21.58 -14.58
C GLU A 136 -21.00 -20.84 -15.10
N ILE A 137 -21.77 -20.24 -14.18
CA ILE A 137 -22.93 -19.41 -14.53
C ILE A 137 -22.46 -18.19 -15.32
N ILE A 138 -21.43 -17.49 -14.84
CA ILE A 138 -20.88 -16.31 -15.53
C ILE A 138 -20.34 -16.68 -16.91
N GLU A 139 -19.59 -17.79 -17.01
CA GLU A 139 -19.08 -18.28 -18.29
C GLU A 139 -20.22 -18.57 -19.27
N HIS A 140 -21.28 -19.25 -18.84
CA HIS A 140 -22.42 -19.58 -19.69
C HIS A 140 -23.04 -18.34 -20.36
N TYR A 141 -23.18 -17.24 -19.61
CA TYR A 141 -23.80 -16.02 -20.10
C TYR A 141 -22.89 -15.19 -21.01
N LEU A 142 -21.58 -15.16 -20.74
CA LEU A 142 -20.64 -14.26 -21.41
C LEU A 142 -19.88 -14.91 -22.57
N LYS A 143 -19.71 -16.23 -22.56
CA LYS A 143 -19.03 -17.01 -23.61
C LYS A 143 -19.50 -16.76 -25.04
N PRO A 144 -20.80 -16.50 -25.31
CA PRO A 144 -21.25 -16.17 -26.67
C PRO A 144 -20.58 -14.93 -27.30
N LEU A 145 -19.93 -14.08 -26.50
CA LEU A 145 -19.23 -12.89 -26.95
C LEU A 145 -17.81 -13.17 -27.47
N ASP A 146 -17.20 -14.27 -27.04
CA ASP A 146 -15.77 -14.55 -27.27
C ASP A 146 -15.48 -14.83 -28.74
N ALA A 147 -16.29 -15.67 -29.41
CA ALA A 147 -16.09 -15.99 -30.81
C ALA A 147 -16.27 -14.77 -31.75
N PRO A 148 -17.32 -13.95 -31.61
CA PRO A 148 -17.43 -12.68 -32.34
C PRO A 148 -16.24 -11.75 -32.09
N PHE A 149 -15.73 -11.69 -30.87
CA PHE A 149 -14.56 -10.89 -30.53
C PHE A 149 -13.30 -11.37 -31.22
N GLN A 150 -12.98 -12.67 -31.11
CA GLN A 150 -11.82 -13.27 -31.76
C GLN A 150 -11.87 -13.10 -33.29
N GLN A 151 -13.05 -13.30 -33.89
CA GLN A 151 -13.24 -13.06 -35.32
C GLN A 151 -12.97 -11.59 -35.66
N GLN A 152 -13.51 -10.65 -34.89
CA GLN A 152 -13.33 -9.23 -35.13
C GLN A 152 -11.86 -8.80 -34.96
N ASP A 153 -11.17 -9.32 -33.94
CA ASP A 153 -9.77 -9.04 -33.64
C ASP A 153 -8.83 -9.63 -34.70
N SER A 154 -9.16 -10.80 -35.26
CA SER A 154 -8.39 -11.38 -36.38
C SER A 154 -8.41 -10.52 -37.65
N VAL A 155 -9.50 -9.77 -37.89
CA VAL A 155 -9.67 -8.94 -39.10
C VAL A 155 -9.21 -7.50 -38.86
N ASN A 156 -9.55 -6.94 -37.71
CA ASN A 156 -9.14 -5.60 -37.31
C ASN A 156 -8.60 -5.65 -35.86
N PRO A 157 -7.31 -5.97 -35.67
CA PRO A 157 -6.74 -6.12 -34.33
C PRO A 157 -6.95 -4.88 -33.47
N LEU A 158 -7.54 -5.05 -32.29
CA LEU A 158 -7.81 -3.97 -31.35
C LEU A 158 -6.53 -3.27 -30.92
N LEU A 159 -5.45 -4.05 -30.76
CA LEU A 159 -4.12 -3.56 -30.45
C LEU A 159 -3.61 -2.55 -31.49
N GLY A 160 -3.90 -2.77 -32.78
CA GLY A 160 -3.50 -1.86 -33.86
C GLY A 160 -4.20 -0.50 -33.77
N PHE A 161 -5.48 -0.46 -33.37
CA PHE A 161 -6.17 0.81 -33.11
C PHE A 161 -5.55 1.56 -31.93
N ALA A 162 -5.25 0.84 -30.84
CA ALA A 162 -4.60 1.40 -29.67
C ALA A 162 -3.22 1.97 -30.02
N ALA A 163 -2.36 1.19 -30.65
CA ALA A 163 -1.02 1.60 -31.07
C ALA A 163 -1.04 2.82 -31.99
N GLN A 164 -1.94 2.86 -32.98
CA GLN A 164 -2.12 4.03 -33.84
C GLN A 164 -2.50 5.28 -33.04
N LYS A 165 -3.36 5.14 -32.03
CA LYS A 165 -3.73 6.24 -31.16
C LYS A 165 -2.54 6.68 -30.30
N VAL A 166 -1.81 5.76 -29.68
CA VAL A 166 -0.62 6.09 -28.85
C VAL A 166 0.39 6.92 -29.63
N ARG A 167 0.76 6.48 -30.84
CA ARG A 167 1.73 7.18 -31.70
C ARG A 167 1.31 8.60 -32.09
N ARG A 168 0.02 8.94 -31.95
CA ARG A 168 -0.56 10.24 -32.29
C ARG A 168 -0.99 11.05 -31.06
N LEU A 169 -0.66 10.62 -29.85
CA LEU A 169 -0.98 11.36 -28.65
C LEU A 169 -0.21 12.69 -28.62
N SER A 170 -0.94 13.78 -28.42
CA SER A 170 -0.36 15.10 -28.17
C SER A 170 0.07 15.23 -26.72
N GLY A 171 1.13 16.00 -26.44
CA GLY A 171 1.61 16.23 -25.07
C GLY A 171 2.45 15.09 -24.50
N VAL A 172 2.74 14.06 -25.28
CA VAL A 172 3.70 13.02 -24.90
C VAL A 172 5.12 13.54 -25.08
N LYS A 173 5.92 13.45 -24.02
CA LYS A 173 7.36 13.63 -24.07
C LYS A 173 7.99 12.31 -24.50
N LYS A 174 8.46 12.24 -25.74
CA LYS A 174 9.26 11.11 -26.23
C LYS A 174 10.68 11.22 -25.68
N VAL A 175 11.17 10.15 -25.06
CA VAL A 175 12.51 10.07 -24.47
C VAL A 175 13.19 8.80 -24.96
N ALA A 176 14.48 8.86 -25.25
CA ALA A 176 15.26 7.68 -25.64
C ALA A 176 15.31 6.65 -24.49
N ALA A 177 15.37 5.38 -24.80
CA ALA A 177 15.37 4.28 -23.81
C ALA A 177 16.49 4.46 -22.77
N ALA A 178 17.67 4.91 -23.20
CA ALA A 178 18.82 5.17 -22.32
C ALA A 178 18.63 6.36 -21.36
N GLU A 179 17.69 7.27 -21.67
CA GLU A 179 17.41 8.47 -20.87
C GLU A 179 16.11 8.34 -20.05
N LEU A 180 15.38 7.24 -20.23
CA LEU A 180 14.04 7.06 -19.69
C LEU A 180 14.04 7.05 -18.16
N ASP A 181 14.98 6.35 -17.54
CA ASP A 181 15.10 6.28 -16.08
C ASP A 181 15.42 7.66 -15.48
N ALA A 182 16.33 8.42 -16.11
CA ALA A 182 16.63 9.78 -15.68
C ALA A 182 15.42 10.72 -15.80
N ALA A 183 14.58 10.51 -16.82
CA ALA A 183 13.34 11.28 -16.99
C ALA A 183 12.30 10.95 -15.91
N TYR A 184 12.18 9.69 -15.50
CA TYR A 184 11.30 9.30 -14.39
C TYR A 184 11.80 9.82 -13.04
N LEU A 185 13.11 9.71 -12.76
CA LEU A 185 13.70 10.28 -11.54
C LEU A 185 13.48 11.79 -11.45
N LYS A 186 13.58 12.50 -12.58
CA LYS A 186 13.27 13.92 -12.63
C LYS A 186 11.79 14.18 -12.35
N ALA A 187 10.88 13.42 -12.96
CA ALA A 187 9.44 13.56 -12.70
C ALA A 187 9.10 13.30 -11.21
N ALA A 188 9.77 12.33 -10.58
CA ALA A 188 9.65 12.07 -9.15
C ALA A 188 10.16 13.27 -8.32
N ALA A 189 11.33 13.81 -8.62
CA ALA A 189 11.88 14.98 -7.93
C ALA A 189 11.01 16.25 -8.08
N ASP A 190 10.33 16.40 -9.21
CA ASP A 190 9.41 17.51 -9.48
C ASP A 190 8.02 17.30 -8.81
N ASN A 191 7.73 16.11 -8.26
CA ASN A 191 6.48 15.82 -7.56
C ASN A 191 6.54 16.31 -6.10
N SER A 192 5.93 17.47 -5.85
CA SER A 192 5.86 18.05 -4.49
C SER A 192 5.15 17.18 -3.46
N ALA A 193 4.30 16.24 -3.88
CA ALA A 193 3.58 15.33 -2.99
C ALA A 193 4.35 14.02 -2.72
N LEU A 194 5.49 13.79 -3.37
CA LEU A 194 6.26 12.55 -3.26
C LEU A 194 6.69 12.26 -1.81
N VAL A 195 7.31 13.24 -1.15
CA VAL A 195 7.82 13.09 0.24
C VAL A 195 6.67 12.75 1.18
N GLN A 196 5.54 13.46 1.07
CA GLN A 196 4.36 13.20 1.88
C GLN A 196 3.82 11.77 1.68
N ARG A 197 3.76 11.29 0.43
CA ARG A 197 3.27 9.94 0.11
C ARG A 197 4.24 8.84 0.52
N GLN A 198 5.54 9.07 0.39
CA GLN A 198 6.55 8.16 0.90
C GLN A 198 6.43 8.05 2.42
N ASN A 199 6.32 9.19 3.12
CA ASN A 199 6.05 9.19 4.55
C ASN A 199 4.76 8.42 4.88
N LYS A 200 3.65 8.67 4.17
CA LYS A 200 2.39 7.92 4.36
C LYS A 200 2.58 6.42 4.18
N ARG A 201 3.23 6.00 3.10
CA ARG A 201 3.46 4.58 2.81
C ARG A 201 4.37 3.94 3.84
N ASP A 202 5.45 4.63 4.24
CA ASP A 202 6.40 4.12 5.22
C ASP A 202 5.76 4.02 6.60
N ILE A 203 4.91 4.99 6.97
CA ILE A 203 4.04 4.94 8.15
C ILE A 203 3.15 3.69 8.04
N LEU A 204 2.32 3.59 7.00
CA LEU A 204 1.39 2.46 6.83
C LEU A 204 2.10 1.10 6.76
N ALA A 205 3.26 1.00 6.12
CA ALA A 205 4.07 -0.22 6.05
C ALA A 205 4.64 -0.58 7.43
N LYS A 206 5.12 0.41 8.19
CA LYS A 206 5.53 0.20 9.58
C LYS A 206 4.37 -0.19 10.48
N PHE A 207 3.15 0.28 10.19
CA PHE A 207 1.93 -0.19 10.85
C PHE A 207 1.49 -1.58 10.38
N GLY A 208 1.81 -2.01 9.17
CA GLY A 208 1.66 -3.40 8.76
C GLY A 208 2.47 -4.38 9.64
N HIS A 209 3.55 -3.91 10.28
CA HIS A 209 4.29 -4.68 11.28
C HIS A 209 3.58 -4.82 12.64
N PHE A 210 2.44 -4.12 12.88
CA PHE A 210 1.56 -4.40 14.02
C PHE A 210 0.82 -5.74 13.90
N HIS A 211 0.95 -6.46 12.79
CA HIS A 211 0.51 -7.84 12.72
C HIS A 211 1.56 -8.84 13.26
N ASP A 212 2.74 -8.38 13.70
CA ASP A 212 3.72 -9.22 14.39
C ASP A 212 3.67 -8.95 15.91
N PRO A 213 3.01 -9.81 16.70
CA PRO A 213 2.96 -9.70 18.16
C PRO A 213 4.35 -9.56 18.80
N LYS A 214 5.39 -10.16 18.18
CA LYS A 214 6.77 -10.04 18.65
C LYS A 214 7.25 -8.59 18.63
N GLN A 215 7.05 -7.89 17.51
CA GLN A 215 7.49 -6.51 17.35
C GLN A 215 6.75 -5.58 18.32
N ILE A 216 5.44 -5.79 18.49
CA ILE A 216 4.64 -5.04 19.46
C ILE A 216 5.15 -5.25 20.88
N GLY A 217 5.34 -6.49 21.30
CA GLY A 217 5.75 -6.79 22.67
C GLY A 217 7.17 -6.33 22.98
N ILE A 218 8.11 -6.41 22.02
CA ILE A 218 9.45 -5.83 22.16
C ILE A 218 9.36 -4.31 22.32
N ALA A 219 8.60 -3.63 21.46
CA ALA A 219 8.42 -2.19 21.56
C ALA A 219 7.81 -1.78 22.91
N LEU A 220 6.76 -2.48 23.34
CA LEU A 220 6.09 -2.24 24.62
C LEU A 220 7.04 -2.44 25.82
N ALA A 221 7.81 -3.51 25.79
CA ALA A 221 8.75 -3.84 26.84
C ALA A 221 9.86 -2.76 26.96
N LEU A 222 10.45 -2.37 25.83
CA LEU A 222 11.52 -1.36 25.80
C LEU A 222 11.06 0.05 26.19
N LEU A 223 9.77 0.37 26.08
CA LEU A 223 9.22 1.64 26.61
C LEU A 223 8.99 1.64 28.12
N ARG A 224 8.91 0.45 28.73
CA ARG A 224 8.53 0.26 30.13
C ARG A 224 9.70 -0.10 31.04
N ILE A 225 10.86 -0.42 30.48
CA ILE A 225 12.11 -0.53 31.25
C ILE A 225 12.47 0.82 31.89
N GLU A 226 13.24 0.78 32.99
CA GLU A 226 13.55 1.97 33.81
C GLU A 226 14.16 3.13 33.02
N GLN A 227 14.99 2.81 32.01
CA GLN A 227 15.44 3.76 31.00
C GLN A 227 14.87 3.31 29.65
N PRO A 228 13.81 3.98 29.15
CA PRO A 228 13.21 3.62 27.87
C PRO A 228 14.26 3.60 26.76
N ASP A 229 14.25 2.52 25.99
CA ASP A 229 15.19 2.31 24.90
C ASP A 229 14.45 2.04 23.59
N VAL A 230 15.17 2.19 22.49
CA VAL A 230 14.66 2.10 21.13
C VAL A 230 15.46 1.03 20.42
N PHE A 231 14.78 0.10 19.73
CA PHE A 231 15.45 -0.89 18.89
C PHE A 231 15.40 -0.48 17.42
N ALA A 232 16.52 -0.64 16.72
CA ALA A 232 16.66 -0.25 15.32
C ALA A 232 16.26 -1.38 14.36
N ASP A 233 16.61 -2.63 14.69
CA ASP A 233 16.18 -3.83 13.95
C ASP A 233 16.40 -5.09 14.81
N GLY A 234 15.75 -6.19 14.43
CA GLY A 234 15.93 -7.50 15.06
C GLY A 234 16.87 -8.39 14.25
N HIS A 235 17.88 -9.00 14.90
CA HIS A 235 18.72 -10.01 14.26
C HIS A 235 17.97 -11.34 14.09
N VAL A 236 18.51 -12.25 13.25
CA VAL A 236 17.98 -13.61 13.11
C VAL A 236 17.95 -14.27 14.49
N GLY A 237 16.77 -14.77 14.89
CA GLY A 237 16.60 -15.40 16.19
C GLY A 237 17.27 -16.78 16.25
N THR A 238 17.74 -17.15 17.45
CA THR A 238 18.21 -18.51 17.76
C THR A 238 17.26 -19.19 18.74
N LEU A 239 17.20 -20.52 18.74
CA LEU A 239 16.43 -21.26 19.74
C LEU A 239 17.26 -21.45 21.01
N ILE A 240 16.65 -21.19 22.16
CA ILE A 240 17.21 -21.43 23.49
C ILE A 240 16.29 -22.35 24.28
N GLU A 241 16.83 -23.10 25.25
CA GLU A 241 16.02 -23.83 26.22
C GLU A 241 15.80 -22.98 27.47
N LEU A 242 14.58 -22.49 27.67
CA LEU A 242 14.20 -21.71 28.85
C LEU A 242 13.04 -22.40 29.58
N ASP A 243 13.22 -22.66 30.87
CA ASP A 243 12.22 -23.32 31.72
C ASP A 243 11.73 -24.68 31.16
N GLY A 244 12.61 -25.42 30.45
CA GLY A 244 12.29 -26.70 29.80
C GLY A 244 11.53 -26.58 28.46
N CYS A 245 11.41 -25.37 27.92
CA CYS A 245 10.77 -25.08 26.65
C CYS A 245 11.77 -24.49 25.65
N GLN A 246 11.64 -24.87 24.38
CA GLN A 246 12.40 -24.26 23.29
C GLN A 246 11.75 -22.92 22.92
N CYS A 247 12.44 -21.82 23.18
CA CYS A 247 11.97 -20.46 22.95
C CYS A 247 12.91 -19.74 21.97
N PRO A 248 12.40 -18.98 20.99
CA PRO A 248 13.25 -18.14 20.16
C PRO A 248 13.74 -16.91 20.93
N MET A 249 15.04 -16.68 20.89
CA MET A 249 15.74 -15.50 21.39
C MET A 249 16.21 -14.63 20.22
N PHE A 250 15.93 -13.34 20.28
CA PHE A 250 16.31 -12.35 19.29
C PHE A 250 17.26 -11.32 19.90
N PRO A 251 18.51 -11.20 19.40
CA PRO A 251 19.36 -10.07 19.76
C PRO A 251 18.74 -8.76 19.26
N LEU A 252 18.77 -7.73 20.10
CA LEU A 252 18.26 -6.39 19.81
C LEU A 252 19.41 -5.40 19.79
N ASP A 253 19.47 -4.60 18.72
CA ASP A 253 20.33 -3.43 18.65
C ASP A 253 19.62 -2.25 19.32
N THR A 254 19.92 -2.03 20.60
CA THR A 254 19.37 -0.94 21.40
C THR A 254 20.40 0.16 21.65
N LEU A 255 19.96 1.38 22.00
CA LEU A 255 20.87 2.51 22.20
C LEU A 255 21.70 2.37 23.48
N ASP A 256 21.15 1.71 24.50
CA ASP A 256 21.80 1.50 25.81
C ASP A 256 22.30 0.05 25.97
N GLY A 257 23.24 -0.33 25.10
CA GLY A 257 23.92 -1.62 25.17
C GLY A 257 23.11 -2.80 24.64
N GLY A 258 23.58 -4.01 24.93
CA GLY A 258 23.02 -5.24 24.42
C GLY A 258 21.77 -5.71 25.16
N LYS A 259 20.64 -5.88 24.44
CA LYS A 259 19.42 -6.51 24.97
C LYS A 259 18.94 -7.63 24.06
N CYS A 260 18.31 -8.65 24.60
CA CYS A 260 17.69 -9.70 23.80
C CYS A 260 16.23 -9.91 24.20
N ALA A 261 15.40 -10.27 23.23
CA ALA A 261 14.01 -10.64 23.44
C ALA A 261 13.87 -12.15 23.38
N VAL A 262 13.32 -12.75 24.43
CA VAL A 262 12.88 -14.15 24.43
C VAL A 262 11.37 -14.19 24.28
N VAL A 263 10.89 -14.90 23.27
CA VAL A 263 9.45 -15.08 23.06
C VAL A 263 9.04 -16.43 23.63
N THR A 264 8.13 -16.40 24.59
CA THR A 264 7.49 -17.59 25.16
C THR A 264 6.04 -17.67 24.68
N PRO A 265 5.32 -18.79 24.91
CA PRO A 265 3.90 -18.89 24.57
C PRO A 265 2.99 -17.88 25.29
N HIS A 266 3.46 -17.28 26.39
CA HIS A 266 2.63 -16.45 27.27
C HIS A 266 3.13 -15.03 27.40
N GLU A 267 4.41 -14.77 27.14
CA GLU A 267 5.01 -13.45 27.33
C GLU A 267 6.26 -13.26 26.46
N ILE A 268 6.60 -11.98 26.26
CA ILE A 268 7.89 -11.55 25.71
C ILE A 268 8.74 -11.02 26.87
N ARG A 269 9.92 -11.61 27.04
CA ARG A 269 10.89 -11.25 28.08
C ARG A 269 12.04 -10.47 27.44
N ILE A 270 12.39 -9.31 27.99
CA ILE A 270 13.59 -8.58 27.60
C ILE A 270 14.66 -8.80 28.67
N HIS A 271 15.81 -9.29 28.23
CA HIS A 271 16.98 -9.51 29.07
C HIS A 271 18.11 -8.57 28.64
N GLN A 272 18.96 -8.21 29.59
CA GLN A 272 20.27 -7.65 29.27
C GLN A 272 21.19 -8.76 28.78
N TYR A 273 22.01 -8.51 27.75
CA TYR A 273 23.06 -9.43 27.33
C TYR A 273 24.44 -8.78 27.47
N ASP A 274 25.48 -9.58 27.75
CA ASP A 274 26.87 -9.11 27.73
C ASP A 274 27.43 -9.22 26.31
N ALA A 275 27.88 -8.09 25.75
CA ALA A 275 28.32 -7.98 24.36
C ALA A 275 29.60 -8.77 24.04
N TYR A 276 30.37 -9.18 25.05
CA TYR A 276 31.54 -10.06 24.84
C TYR A 276 31.17 -11.47 24.35
N SER A 277 29.91 -11.89 24.55
CA SER A 277 29.45 -13.24 24.19
C SER A 277 28.95 -13.36 22.74
N LEU A 278 28.85 -12.25 22.00
CA LEU A 278 28.33 -12.20 20.62
C LEU A 278 29.39 -12.37 19.53
N GLN A 279 30.69 -12.41 19.87
CA GLN A 279 31.75 -12.63 18.87
C GLN A 279 31.78 -14.06 18.29
N VAL A 280 30.92 -14.98 18.79
CA VAL A 280 30.94 -16.41 18.45
C VAL A 280 29.66 -16.84 17.69
N PHE A 281 28.93 -15.92 17.05
CA PHE A 281 27.89 -16.30 16.07
C PHE A 281 28.46 -16.78 14.72
N GLY A 282 29.79 -16.94 14.63
CA GLY A 282 30.50 -17.49 13.48
C GLY A 282 31.36 -18.68 13.89
N ASP A 283 31.03 -19.83 13.30
CA ASP A 283 31.79 -21.08 13.14
C ASP A 283 32.03 -21.98 14.38
N ASP A 284 31.30 -23.11 14.37
CA ASP A 284 31.69 -24.47 14.81
C ASP A 284 31.83 -24.86 16.30
N GLU A 285 31.42 -24.05 17.28
CA GLU A 285 31.27 -24.54 18.67
C GLU A 285 29.80 -24.57 19.13
N GLU A 286 29.41 -25.66 19.80
CA GLU A 286 28.12 -25.87 20.48
C GLU A 286 27.97 -24.82 21.60
N PHE A 287 27.54 -23.62 21.20
CA PHE A 287 27.38 -22.48 22.08
C PHE A 287 25.99 -22.53 22.73
N ASP A 288 25.95 -22.66 24.05
CA ASP A 288 24.69 -22.57 24.78
C ASP A 288 24.30 -21.09 24.92
N ALA A 289 23.46 -20.62 24.00
CA ALA A 289 22.93 -19.26 24.02
C ALA A 289 22.16 -18.92 25.31
N LEU A 290 21.80 -19.93 26.13
CA LEU A 290 21.23 -19.72 27.46
C LEU A 290 22.23 -19.03 28.41
N ASP A 291 23.52 -19.35 28.31
CA ASP A 291 24.59 -18.79 29.16
C ASP A 291 24.80 -17.28 28.93
N CYS A 292 24.19 -16.73 27.87
CA CYS A 292 24.25 -15.31 27.51
C CYS A 292 23.07 -14.49 28.01
N LEU A 293 22.02 -15.12 28.55
CA LEU A 293 20.89 -14.41 29.13
C LEU A 293 21.31 -13.83 30.48
N GLY A 294 21.55 -12.52 30.46
CA GLY A 294 21.72 -11.76 31.68
C GLY A 294 20.38 -11.52 32.40
N ALA A 295 20.36 -10.48 33.23
CA ALA A 295 19.21 -10.15 34.04
C ALA A 295 17.95 -9.91 33.19
N LEU A 296 16.83 -10.49 33.62
CA LEU A 296 15.51 -10.12 33.13
C LEU A 296 15.24 -8.66 33.49
N LEU A 297 15.04 -7.82 32.48
CA LEU A 297 14.73 -6.41 32.65
C LEU A 297 13.23 -6.19 32.79
N ILE A 298 12.43 -6.88 31.97
CA ILE A 298 10.97 -6.78 31.98
C ILE A 298 10.36 -7.99 31.25
N SER A 299 9.10 -8.31 31.57
CA SER A 299 8.27 -9.15 30.73
C SER A 299 6.93 -8.48 30.41
N VAL A 300 6.37 -8.86 29.26
CA VAL A 300 5.10 -8.36 28.74
C VAL A 300 4.24 -9.55 28.34
N ASP A 301 3.03 -9.63 28.90
CA ASP A 301 2.06 -10.67 28.58
C ASP A 301 1.58 -10.62 27.12
N MET A 302 1.49 -11.79 26.48
CA MET A 302 0.92 -11.95 25.13
C MET A 302 -0.53 -11.47 25.07
N ALA A 303 -1.31 -11.68 26.14
CA ALA A 303 -2.69 -11.20 26.20
C ALA A 303 -2.80 -9.67 26.26
N GLU A 304 -1.74 -8.96 26.65
CA GLU A 304 -1.67 -7.50 26.56
C GLU A 304 -1.24 -7.07 25.14
N ILE A 305 -0.28 -7.78 24.55
CA ILE A 305 0.18 -7.56 23.16
C ILE A 305 -0.99 -7.70 22.18
N ASP A 306 -1.77 -8.77 22.30
CA ASP A 306 -2.93 -9.05 21.44
C ASP A 306 -3.97 -7.93 21.58
N ALA A 307 -4.27 -7.48 22.81
CA ALA A 307 -5.21 -6.39 23.05
C ALA A 307 -4.74 -5.07 22.40
N ILE A 308 -3.44 -4.78 22.43
CA ILE A 308 -2.85 -3.61 21.78
C ILE A 308 -2.95 -3.72 20.26
N SER A 309 -2.66 -4.90 19.70
CA SER A 309 -2.79 -5.19 18.27
C SER A 309 -4.23 -4.99 17.80
N ASP A 310 -5.19 -5.63 18.47
CA ASP A 310 -6.62 -5.54 18.16
C ASP A 310 -7.12 -4.09 18.24
N HIS A 311 -6.64 -3.32 19.21
CA HIS A 311 -7.00 -1.92 19.34
C HIS A 311 -6.40 -1.06 18.23
N ALA A 312 -5.14 -1.30 17.83
CA ALA A 312 -4.51 -0.59 16.71
C ALA A 312 -5.26 -0.83 15.40
N ASP A 313 -5.66 -2.08 15.14
CA ASP A 313 -6.43 -2.47 13.95
C ASP A 313 -7.83 -1.87 13.96
N ARG A 314 -8.58 -2.07 15.06
CA ARG A 314 -9.94 -1.55 15.22
C ARG A 314 -10.01 -0.03 15.08
N ARG A 315 -8.96 0.68 15.49
CA ARG A 315 -8.89 2.15 15.42
C ARG A 315 -8.16 2.68 14.19
N ASN A 316 -7.74 1.81 13.27
CA ASN A 316 -6.97 2.17 12.07
C ASN A 316 -5.79 3.10 12.42
N LEU A 317 -5.03 2.75 13.46
CA LEU A 317 -4.06 3.64 14.11
C LEU A 317 -3.04 4.25 13.14
N GLY A 318 -2.60 3.49 12.13
CA GLY A 318 -1.70 4.02 11.09
C GLY A 318 -2.31 5.17 10.29
N PHE A 319 -3.61 5.12 9.99
CA PHE A 319 -4.33 6.22 9.35
C PHE A 319 -4.46 7.43 10.29
N VAL A 320 -4.81 7.20 11.56
CA VAL A 320 -4.93 8.26 12.56
C VAL A 320 -3.62 9.03 12.74
N ILE A 321 -2.51 8.30 12.87
CA ILE A 321 -1.18 8.88 13.04
C ILE A 321 -0.78 9.67 11.80
N HIS A 322 -1.02 9.12 10.61
CA HIS A 322 -0.77 9.84 9.38
C HIS A 322 -1.52 11.18 9.33
N ASP A 323 -2.83 11.18 9.62
CA ASP A 323 -3.63 12.42 9.61
C ASP A 323 -3.13 13.44 10.65
N LEU A 324 -2.80 12.98 11.85
CA LEU A 324 -2.26 13.82 12.90
C LEU A 324 -0.93 14.47 12.51
N LEU A 325 -0.01 13.70 11.92
CA LEU A 325 1.29 14.19 11.47
C LEU A 325 1.14 15.18 10.31
N GLU A 326 0.22 14.90 9.37
CA GLU A 326 -0.10 15.79 8.26
C GLU A 326 -0.66 17.13 8.77
N ARG A 327 -1.62 17.11 9.69
CA ARG A 327 -2.18 18.33 10.31
C ARG A 327 -1.12 19.14 11.06
N ALA A 328 -0.18 18.46 11.73
CA ALA A 328 0.91 19.08 12.46
C ALA A 328 2.08 19.53 11.56
N GLN A 329 2.03 19.22 10.25
CA GLN A 329 3.12 19.47 9.29
C GLN A 329 4.45 18.86 9.74
N ILE A 330 4.40 17.66 10.34
CA ILE A 330 5.59 16.92 10.77
C ILE A 330 5.92 15.88 9.71
N GLU A 331 7.07 16.07 9.07
CA GLU A 331 7.57 15.20 8.02
C GLU A 331 8.75 14.35 8.48
N GLY A 332 8.89 13.16 7.87
CA GLY A 332 10.05 12.29 8.03
C GLY A 332 9.71 10.83 8.28
N PRO A 333 10.71 9.95 8.19
CA PRO A 333 10.53 8.56 8.54
C PRO A 333 10.31 8.39 10.05
N ILE A 334 9.43 7.47 10.41
CA ILE A 334 9.31 6.98 11.78
C ILE A 334 10.52 6.08 12.07
N ALA A 335 11.43 6.55 12.91
CA ALA A 335 12.54 5.74 13.40
C ALA A 335 12.04 4.70 14.41
N TYR A 336 11.10 5.08 15.28
CA TYR A 336 10.56 4.19 16.31
C TYR A 336 9.10 4.50 16.62
N PHE A 337 8.37 3.45 17.01
CA PHE A 337 6.98 3.54 17.41
C PHE A 337 6.65 2.50 18.48
N GLY A 338 5.91 2.88 19.52
CA GLY A 338 5.45 1.91 20.52
C GLY A 338 4.30 2.41 21.39
N CYS A 339 3.54 1.46 21.95
CA CYS A 339 2.47 1.73 22.90
C CYS A 339 3.04 1.88 24.31
N VAL A 340 2.50 2.81 25.10
CA VAL A 340 2.83 2.96 26.53
C VAL A 340 1.62 2.61 27.42
N SER A 341 0.44 2.44 26.82
CA SER A 341 -0.80 2.13 27.56
C SER A 341 -0.81 0.71 28.13
N SER A 342 -1.48 0.55 29.27
CA SER A 342 -1.78 -0.76 29.86
C SER A 342 -2.99 -1.42 29.20
N LYS A 343 -3.09 -2.75 29.32
CA LYS A 343 -4.29 -3.50 28.91
C LYS A 343 -5.61 -2.87 29.39
N ALA A 344 -5.70 -2.49 30.66
CA ALA A 344 -6.91 -1.85 31.21
C ALA A 344 -7.24 -0.51 30.53
N SER A 345 -6.22 0.24 30.10
CA SER A 345 -6.44 1.48 29.34
C SER A 345 -6.95 1.17 27.94
N ILE A 346 -6.36 0.17 27.28
CA ILE A 346 -6.77 -0.30 25.95
C ILE A 346 -8.22 -0.82 25.97
N GLU A 347 -8.60 -1.60 26.97
CA GLU A 347 -9.97 -2.09 27.17
C GLU A 347 -10.96 -0.94 27.43
N ALA A 348 -10.49 0.16 28.01
CA ALA A 348 -11.26 1.40 28.16
C ALA A 348 -11.20 2.30 26.91
N ASP A 349 -10.70 1.78 25.78
CA ASP A 349 -10.52 2.50 24.52
C ASP A 349 -9.64 3.75 24.63
N LYS A 350 -8.62 3.69 25.49
CA LYS A 350 -7.63 4.74 25.70
C LYS A 350 -6.22 4.23 25.47
N SER A 351 -5.55 4.80 24.49
CA SER A 351 -4.20 4.38 24.14
C SER A 351 -3.25 5.58 24.02
N ARG A 352 -2.00 5.39 24.46
CA ARG A 352 -0.93 6.36 24.33
C ARG A 352 0.22 5.71 23.60
N TRP A 353 0.66 6.39 22.55
CA TRP A 353 1.66 5.90 21.61
C TRP A 353 2.79 6.91 21.51
N THR A 354 4.02 6.42 21.47
CA THR A 354 5.21 7.24 21.32
C THR A 354 5.76 7.03 19.93
N LEU A 355 6.05 8.12 19.22
CA LEU A 355 6.71 8.10 17.92
C LEU A 355 8.02 8.87 18.02
N ILE A 356 9.08 8.33 17.42
CA ILE A 356 10.33 9.06 17.22
C ILE A 356 10.53 9.21 15.72
N MET A 357 10.63 10.45 15.27
CA MET A 357 10.75 10.85 13.87
C MET A 357 11.84 11.91 13.76
N ASN A 358 12.86 11.69 12.92
CA ASN A 358 13.97 12.65 12.73
C ASN A 358 14.62 13.14 14.05
N GLY A 359 14.75 12.26 15.04
CA GLY A 359 15.29 12.61 16.36
C GLY A 359 14.34 13.44 17.25
N ARG A 360 13.10 13.70 16.82
CA ARG A 360 12.04 14.31 17.61
C ARG A 360 11.09 13.23 18.13
N MET A 361 10.76 13.30 19.42
CA MET A 361 9.70 12.48 20.01
C MET A 361 8.37 13.23 19.96
N VAL A 362 7.30 12.54 19.56
CA VAL A 362 5.91 13.00 19.65
C VAL A 362 5.05 11.90 20.24
N VAL A 363 3.93 12.29 20.85
CA VAL A 363 3.03 11.35 21.52
C VAL A 363 1.65 11.44 20.91
N VAL A 364 1.07 10.30 20.54
CA VAL A 364 -0.34 10.20 20.15
C VAL A 364 -1.15 9.66 21.30
N VAL A 365 -2.17 10.42 21.71
CA VAL A 365 -3.16 9.99 22.69
C VAL A 365 -4.46 9.74 21.94
N LEU A 366 -4.92 8.50 21.96
CA LEU A 366 -6.22 8.10 21.48
C LEU A 366 -7.18 7.96 22.67
N ASP A 367 -8.35 8.54 22.56
CA ASP A 367 -9.47 8.25 23.45
C ASP A 367 -10.72 7.87 22.64
N THR A 368 -11.85 7.79 23.33
CA THR A 368 -13.11 7.35 22.72
C THR A 368 -13.67 8.33 21.69
N GLU A 369 -13.30 9.61 21.77
CA GLU A 369 -13.90 10.70 20.98
C GLU A 369 -12.91 11.32 20.00
N GLU A 370 -11.64 11.42 20.37
CA GLU A 370 -10.61 12.06 19.57
C GLU A 370 -9.23 11.39 19.70
N ALA A 371 -8.38 11.73 18.73
CA ALA A 371 -6.96 11.47 18.76
C ALA A 371 -6.20 12.80 18.77
N ARG A 372 -5.16 12.88 19.58
CA ARG A 372 -4.32 14.08 19.75
C ARG A 372 -2.86 13.75 19.56
N LEU A 373 -2.15 14.60 18.85
CA LEU A 373 -0.69 14.61 18.78
C LEU A 373 -0.14 15.64 19.74
N LEU A 374 0.80 15.24 20.60
CA LEU A 374 1.35 16.07 21.65
C LEU A 374 2.88 16.21 21.50
N ASP A 375 3.40 17.38 21.86
CA ASP A 375 4.82 17.53 22.16
C ASP A 375 5.07 17.00 23.58
N PRO A 376 5.92 15.98 23.78
CA PRO A 376 6.12 15.39 25.10
C PRO A 376 6.85 16.32 26.07
N THR A 377 7.55 17.35 25.58
CA THR A 377 8.34 18.27 26.41
C THR A 377 7.44 19.34 27.03
N THR A 378 6.53 19.90 26.24
CA THR A 378 5.63 20.98 26.68
C THR A 378 4.22 20.49 27.02
N ASN A 379 3.87 19.28 26.58
CA ASN A 379 2.52 18.71 26.61
C ASN A 379 1.50 19.54 25.80
N ASP A 380 1.98 20.35 24.85
CA ASP A 380 1.12 21.11 23.93
C ASP A 380 0.50 20.20 22.88
N VAL A 381 -0.75 20.49 22.52
CA VAL A 381 -1.46 19.82 21.42
C VAL A 381 -0.96 20.37 20.09
N LEU A 382 -0.31 19.53 19.30
CA LEU A 382 0.19 19.84 17.97
C LEU A 382 -0.88 19.64 16.89
N ALA A 383 -1.75 18.64 17.06
CA ALA A 383 -2.87 18.36 16.17
C ALA A 383 -3.95 17.53 16.88
N THR A 384 -5.18 17.62 16.38
CA THR A 384 -6.32 16.82 16.83
C THR A 384 -7.15 16.36 15.64
N VAL A 385 -7.73 15.16 15.76
CA VAL A 385 -8.74 14.60 14.84
C VAL A 385 -9.80 13.87 15.65
N THR A 386 -11.07 14.00 15.28
CA THR A 386 -12.15 13.25 15.94
C THR A 386 -12.27 11.85 15.34
N ILE A 387 -12.71 10.86 16.12
CA ILE A 387 -12.95 9.50 15.61
C ILE A 387 -13.98 9.52 14.46
N LEU A 388 -15.00 10.37 14.54
CA LEU A 388 -15.99 10.54 13.47
C LEU A 388 -15.36 11.07 12.17
N GLU A 389 -14.38 11.98 12.26
CA GLU A 389 -13.64 12.45 11.07
C GLU A 389 -12.81 11.33 10.45
N ILE A 390 -12.22 10.46 11.27
CA ILE A 390 -11.46 9.29 10.81
C ILE A 390 -12.38 8.32 10.07
N ASP A 391 -13.52 7.96 10.67
CA ASP A 391 -14.47 7.01 10.09
C ASP A 391 -15.04 7.51 8.76
N ALA A 392 -15.37 8.81 8.67
CA ALA A 392 -15.86 9.41 7.43
C ALA A 392 -14.82 9.32 6.30
N ARG A 393 -13.56 9.62 6.60
CA ARG A 393 -12.47 9.56 5.62
C ARG A 393 -12.09 8.14 5.21
N LEU A 394 -12.18 7.18 6.13
CA LEU A 394 -12.00 5.76 5.79
C LEU A 394 -13.11 5.28 4.86
N GLY A 395 -14.35 5.74 5.06
CA GLY A 395 -15.46 5.49 4.15
C GLY A 395 -15.23 6.05 2.74
N GLU A 396 -14.64 7.24 2.63
CA GLU A 396 -14.28 7.85 1.34
C GLU A 396 -13.13 7.13 0.61
N LEU A 397 -12.24 6.45 1.34
CA LEU A 397 -11.13 5.68 0.76
C LEU A 397 -11.51 4.26 0.34
N ALA A 398 -12.64 3.74 0.84
CA ALA A 398 -13.17 2.42 0.51
C ALA A 398 -14.18 2.44 -0.67
N CYS A 399 -14.52 3.63 -1.17
CA CYS A 399 -15.34 3.88 -2.36
C CYS A 399 -14.48 4.40 -3.51
#